data_AF-A0A138ZXF2-F1
#
_entry.id   AF-A0A138ZXF2-F1
#
_cell.length_a   1.000
_cell.length_b   1.000
_cell.length_c   1.000
_cell.angle_alpha   90.00
_cell.angle_beta   90.00
_cell.angle_gamma   90.00
#
_symmetry.space_group_name_H-M   'P 1'
#
loop_
_entity.id
_entity.type
_entity.pdbx_description
1 polymer ?
#
loop_
_entity_poly.entity_id
_entity_poly.type
_entity_poly.pdbx_seq_one_letter_code
_entity_poly.pdbx_strand_id
1 'polypeptide(L)'
;MAGDQKPGDDDGSLTKMERELVRFIEVLRRLGMAVQDMNAETITNDVVPNYVNGVVDHLRKLDNLKNEVTEDIPRALIGQIEAGRNPDMYTKDLYEQVSVRNQQERGKIVAVKNLRDTLTQELRTFIPSEEFDLHNTPPAAEQKPGPSPGSAMEEN
;
A
#
# COMPACT_ATOMS: atom_id res chain seq x y z
N MET A 1 14.26 -32.99 21.83
CA MET A 1 14.48 -32.47 20.45
C MET A 1 13.16 -32.55 19.73
N ALA A 2 12.30 -31.56 19.94
CA ALA A 2 11.09 -31.38 19.15
C ALA A 2 11.54 -30.60 17.91
N GLY A 3 11.34 -31.19 16.73
CA GLY A 3 11.67 -30.56 15.46
C GLY A 3 10.83 -29.30 15.29
N ASP A 4 11.52 -28.22 14.97
CA ASP A 4 10.98 -26.94 14.55
C ASP A 4 10.20 -27.16 13.23
N GLN A 5 8.91 -27.43 13.34
CA GLN A 5 8.01 -27.51 12.19
C GLN A 5 7.73 -26.07 11.74
N LYS A 6 8.46 -25.62 10.72
CA LYS A 6 8.25 -24.33 10.03
C LYS A 6 6.77 -24.20 9.62
N PRO A 7 6.02 -23.18 10.07
CA PRO A 7 4.60 -23.06 9.76
C PRO A 7 4.40 -22.41 8.39
N GLY A 8 3.56 -23.04 7.55
CA GLY A 8 2.71 -22.36 6.57
C GLY A 8 3.35 -21.94 5.24
N ASP A 9 3.55 -22.90 4.33
CA ASP A 9 3.47 -22.63 2.88
C ASP A 9 1.99 -22.53 2.48
N ASP A 10 1.26 -21.57 3.06
CA ASP A 10 -0.05 -21.18 2.55
C ASP A 10 0.21 -20.34 1.31
N ASP A 11 0.22 -21.01 0.17
CA ASP A 11 0.48 -20.40 -1.12
C ASP A 11 -0.65 -19.41 -1.43
N GLY A 12 -0.47 -18.15 -1.00
CA GLY A 12 -1.51 -17.12 -0.99
C GLY A 12 -2.13 -16.90 -2.38
N SER A 13 -3.37 -16.43 -2.42
CA SER A 13 -4.08 -16.12 -3.68
C SER A 13 -3.27 -15.16 -4.56
N LEU A 14 -2.59 -14.18 -3.95
CA LEU A 14 -1.64 -13.29 -4.62
C LEU A 14 -0.47 -14.04 -5.28
N THR A 15 0.18 -14.96 -4.56
CA THR A 15 1.30 -15.75 -5.10
C THR A 15 0.85 -16.66 -6.25
N LYS A 16 -0.36 -17.21 -6.17
CA LYS A 16 -0.96 -17.97 -7.28
C LYS A 16 -1.20 -17.09 -8.50
N MET A 17 -1.77 -15.90 -8.30
CA MET A 17 -2.01 -14.92 -9.35
C MET A 17 -0.70 -14.46 -10.00
N GLU A 18 0.32 -14.15 -9.21
CA GLU A 18 1.65 -13.77 -9.67
C GLU A 18 2.25 -14.86 -10.57
N ARG A 19 2.23 -16.12 -10.14
CA ARG A 19 2.75 -17.22 -10.95
C ARG A 19 1.99 -17.41 -12.25
N GLU A 20 0.67 -17.29 -12.24
CA GLU A 20 -0.10 -17.35 -13.48
C GLU A 20 0.21 -16.17 -14.42
N LEU A 21 0.42 -14.96 -13.89
CA LEU A 21 0.86 -13.81 -14.69
C LEU A 21 2.24 -14.04 -15.32
N VAL A 22 3.21 -14.57 -14.55
CA VAL A 22 4.54 -14.91 -15.06
C VAL A 22 4.44 -15.97 -16.16
N ARG A 23 3.64 -17.03 -15.96
CA ARG A 23 3.39 -18.05 -16.99
C ARG A 23 2.76 -17.46 -18.24
N PHE A 24 1.78 -16.56 -18.08
CA PHE A 24 1.11 -15.90 -19.19
C PHE A 24 2.06 -15.05 -20.03
N ILE A 25 2.94 -14.26 -19.38
CA ILE A 25 3.97 -13.45 -20.06
C ILE A 25 4.92 -14.34 -20.85
N GLU A 26 5.32 -15.49 -20.30
CA GLU A 26 6.20 -16.44 -21.00
C GLU A 26 5.52 -17.06 -22.23
N VAL A 27 4.23 -17.40 -22.14
CA VAL A 27 3.46 -17.89 -23.30
C VAL A 27 3.37 -16.82 -24.39
N LEU A 28 3.11 -15.56 -24.03
CA LEU A 28 3.10 -14.45 -24.99
C LEU A 28 4.46 -14.25 -25.65
N ARG A 29 5.55 -14.35 -24.87
CA ARG A 29 6.92 -14.26 -25.40
C ARG A 29 7.20 -15.37 -26.39
N ARG A 30 6.85 -16.62 -26.07
CA ARG A 30 7.02 -17.79 -26.95
C ARG A 30 6.20 -17.68 -28.22
N LEU A 31 4.96 -17.18 -28.11
CA LEU A 31 4.14 -16.88 -29.28
C LEU A 31 4.83 -15.84 -30.17
N GLY A 32 5.37 -14.77 -29.59
CA GLY A 32 6.12 -13.75 -30.33
C GLY A 32 7.32 -14.34 -31.09
N MET A 33 8.12 -15.20 -30.44
CA MET A 33 9.25 -15.89 -31.08
C MET A 33 8.77 -16.84 -32.18
N ALA A 34 7.74 -17.65 -31.91
CA ALA A 34 7.19 -18.60 -32.88
C ALA A 34 6.64 -17.92 -34.15
N VAL A 35 6.08 -16.71 -34.02
CA VAL A 35 5.62 -15.90 -35.15
C VAL A 35 6.81 -15.29 -35.93
N GLN A 36 7.86 -14.86 -35.24
CA GLN A 36 9.06 -14.30 -35.88
C GLN A 36 9.85 -15.36 -36.66
N ASP A 37 9.93 -16.59 -36.13
CA ASP A 37 10.67 -17.72 -36.72
C ASP A 37 9.79 -18.61 -37.62
N MET A 38 8.67 -18.06 -38.14
CA MET A 38 7.75 -18.82 -38.97
C MET A 38 8.42 -19.33 -40.25
N ASN A 39 8.36 -20.65 -40.43
CA ASN A 39 8.86 -21.42 -41.56
C ASN A 39 7.84 -22.52 -41.93
N ALA A 40 8.09 -23.29 -42.99
CA ALA A 40 7.17 -24.34 -43.44
C ALA A 40 6.88 -25.39 -42.35
N GLU A 41 7.85 -25.70 -41.47
CA GLU A 41 7.68 -26.67 -40.38
C GLU A 41 6.81 -26.16 -39.23
N THR A 42 6.90 -24.88 -38.88
CA THR A 42 6.07 -24.28 -37.81
C THR A 42 4.61 -24.15 -38.23
N ILE A 43 4.33 -24.03 -39.52
CA ILE A 43 2.97 -24.05 -40.08
C ILE A 43 2.38 -25.47 -40.04
N THR A 44 3.17 -26.50 -40.34
CA THR A 44 2.70 -27.90 -40.37
C THR A 44 2.52 -28.54 -38.99
N ASN A 45 3.20 -28.02 -37.95
CA ASN A 45 3.18 -28.60 -36.60
C ASN A 45 2.19 -27.93 -35.63
N ASP A 46 1.26 -27.10 -36.13
CA ASP A 46 0.25 -26.38 -35.33
C ASP A 46 0.83 -25.60 -34.12
N VAL A 47 2.10 -25.17 -34.22
CA VAL A 47 2.83 -24.55 -33.10
C VAL A 47 2.20 -23.22 -32.67
N VAL A 48 1.88 -22.36 -33.64
CA VAL A 48 1.26 -21.05 -33.39
C VAL A 48 -0.17 -21.20 -32.85
N PRO A 49 -1.07 -22.01 -33.45
CA PRO A 49 -2.39 -22.31 -32.86
C PRO A 49 -2.33 -22.80 -31.42
N ASN A 50 -1.37 -23.68 -31.07
CA ASN A 50 -1.21 -24.19 -29.71
C ASN A 50 -0.85 -23.08 -28.71
N TYR A 51 0.04 -22.16 -29.09
CA TYR A 51 0.36 -21.00 -28.24
C TYR A 51 -0.82 -20.03 -28.11
N VAL A 52 -1.59 -19.79 -29.19
CA VAL A 52 -2.81 -18.96 -29.13
C VAL A 52 -3.83 -19.56 -28.18
N ASN A 53 -4.06 -20.88 -28.24
CA ASN A 53 -4.93 -21.57 -27.28
C ASN A 53 -4.39 -21.46 -25.85
N GLY A 54 -3.07 -21.56 -25.67
CA GLY A 54 -2.41 -21.32 -24.39
C GLY A 54 -2.68 -19.92 -23.83
N VAL A 55 -2.61 -18.87 -24.65
CA VAL A 55 -2.95 -17.49 -24.27
C VAL A 55 -4.40 -17.41 -23.77
N VAL A 56 -5.35 -18.01 -24.51
CA VAL A 56 -6.77 -18.03 -24.13
C VAL A 56 -6.98 -18.77 -22.81
N ASP A 57 -6.32 -19.90 -22.61
CA ASP A 57 -6.45 -20.70 -21.39
C ASP A 57 -5.87 -19.98 -20.17
N HIS A 58 -4.73 -19.30 -20.32
CA HIS A 58 -4.16 -18.49 -19.24
C HIS A 58 -5.03 -17.27 -18.93
N LEU A 59 -5.62 -16.60 -19.93
CA LEU A 59 -6.58 -15.52 -19.68
C LEU A 59 -7.80 -15.99 -18.89
N ARG A 60 -8.35 -17.18 -19.22
CA ARG A 60 -9.45 -17.78 -18.46
C ARG A 60 -9.05 -18.10 -17.02
N LYS A 61 -7.83 -18.63 -16.81
CA LYS A 61 -7.31 -18.89 -15.47
C LYS A 61 -7.18 -17.59 -14.68
N LEU A 62 -6.60 -16.55 -15.26
CA LEU A 62 -6.45 -15.23 -14.61
C LEU A 62 -7.81 -14.63 -14.23
N ASP A 63 -8.83 -14.76 -15.09
CA ASP A 63 -10.19 -14.29 -14.80
C ASP A 63 -10.83 -15.03 -13.61
N ASN A 64 -10.58 -16.34 -13.48
CA ASN A 64 -11.03 -17.11 -12.32
C ASN A 64 -10.30 -16.70 -11.03
N LEU A 65 -8.97 -16.56 -11.10
CA LEU A 65 -8.14 -16.19 -9.94
C LEU A 65 -8.42 -14.76 -9.45
N LYS A 66 -8.89 -13.86 -10.32
CA LYS A 66 -9.29 -12.49 -9.94
C LYS A 66 -10.24 -12.48 -8.74
N ASN A 67 -11.16 -13.43 -8.65
CA ASN A 67 -12.15 -13.47 -7.56
C ASN A 67 -11.56 -13.98 -6.22
N GLU A 68 -10.36 -14.57 -6.24
CA GLU A 68 -9.64 -15.02 -5.04
C GLU A 68 -8.74 -13.92 -4.43
N VAL A 69 -8.43 -12.88 -5.21
CA VAL A 69 -7.66 -11.71 -4.79
C VAL A 69 -8.62 -10.70 -4.18
N THR A 70 -8.44 -10.38 -2.89
CA THR A 70 -9.35 -9.50 -2.12
C THR A 70 -8.74 -8.11 -1.87
N GLU A 71 -7.49 -7.92 -2.26
CA GLU A 71 -6.71 -6.72 -1.97
C GLU A 71 -7.16 -5.54 -2.83
N ASP A 72 -7.51 -4.44 -2.17
CA ASP A 72 -7.88 -3.19 -2.83
C ASP A 72 -6.64 -2.40 -3.26
N ILE A 73 -6.62 -1.98 -4.53
CA ILE A 73 -5.54 -1.19 -5.09
C ILE A 73 -5.99 0.28 -5.20
N PRO A 74 -5.26 1.24 -4.60
CA PRO A 74 -5.57 2.66 -4.74
C PRO A 74 -5.53 3.10 -6.21
N ARG A 75 -6.58 3.78 -6.69
CA ARG A 75 -6.64 4.29 -8.08
C ARG A 75 -5.46 5.20 -8.43
N ALA A 76 -4.98 5.98 -7.46
CA ALA A 76 -3.83 6.85 -7.65
C ALA A 76 -2.53 6.07 -7.99
N LEU A 77 -2.40 4.84 -7.48
CA LEU A 77 -1.28 3.95 -7.79
C LEU A 77 -1.34 3.44 -9.23
N ILE A 78 -2.53 3.16 -9.74
CA ILE A 78 -2.73 2.68 -11.13
C ILE A 78 -2.14 3.69 -12.13
N GLY A 79 -2.39 4.99 -11.95
CA GLY A 79 -1.83 6.02 -12.81
C GLY A 79 -0.30 6.14 -12.75
N GLN A 80 0.34 5.69 -11.66
CA GLN A 80 1.80 5.64 -11.58
C GLN A 80 2.36 4.48 -12.42
N ILE A 81 1.70 3.32 -12.35
CA ILE A 81 2.05 2.12 -13.12
C ILE A 81 1.87 2.38 -14.63
N GLU A 82 0.76 3.02 -15.02
CA GLU A 82 0.51 3.41 -16.42
C GLU A 82 1.59 4.37 -16.96
N ALA A 83 2.15 5.22 -16.09
CA ALA A 83 3.25 6.11 -16.43
C ALA A 83 4.63 5.45 -16.37
N GLY A 84 4.71 4.15 -16.07
CA GLY A 84 5.97 3.39 -15.97
C GLY A 84 6.82 3.75 -14.74
N ARG A 85 6.23 4.37 -13.70
CA ARG A 85 6.95 4.72 -12.47
C ARG A 85 6.90 3.57 -11.46
N ASN A 86 7.93 3.47 -10.62
CA ASN A 86 7.97 2.48 -9.54
C ASN A 86 6.84 2.75 -8.53
N PRO A 87 5.92 1.80 -8.26
CA PRO A 87 4.86 1.95 -7.27
C PRO A 87 5.37 2.26 -5.84
N ASP A 88 6.58 1.86 -5.47
CA ASP A 88 7.14 2.14 -4.14
C ASP A 88 7.30 3.65 -3.88
N MET A 89 7.53 4.43 -4.94
CA MET A 89 7.64 5.89 -4.84
C MET A 89 6.32 6.52 -4.41
N TYR A 90 5.18 5.97 -4.84
CA TYR A 90 3.87 6.43 -4.37
C TYR A 90 3.70 6.22 -2.87
N THR A 91 4.09 5.03 -2.38
CA THR A 91 4.04 4.72 -0.96
C THR A 91 4.94 5.66 -0.16
N LYS A 92 6.15 5.92 -0.65
CA LYS A 92 7.08 6.89 -0.06
C LYS A 92 6.48 8.29 0.01
N ASP A 93 5.97 8.81 -1.10
CA ASP A 93 5.37 10.16 -1.17
C ASP A 93 4.16 10.27 -0.23
N LEU A 94 3.36 9.20 -0.12
CA LEU A 94 2.23 9.14 0.80
C LEU A 94 2.69 9.23 2.26
N TYR A 95 3.73 8.47 2.64
CA TYR A 95 4.30 8.54 3.99
C TYR A 95 4.84 9.93 4.30
N GLU A 96 5.56 10.55 3.37
CA GLU A 96 6.11 11.90 3.54
C GLU A 96 4.99 12.93 3.71
N GLN A 97 3.95 12.89 2.87
CA GLN A 97 2.80 13.78 2.97
C GLN A 97 2.04 13.61 4.28
N VAL A 98 1.80 12.37 4.71
CA VAL A 98 1.13 12.08 5.98
C VAL A 98 1.97 12.58 7.16
N SER A 99 3.29 12.39 7.11
CA SER A 99 4.22 12.87 8.14
C SER A 99 4.16 14.40 8.28
N VAL A 100 4.30 15.13 7.15
CA VAL A 100 4.22 16.59 7.13
C VAL A 100 2.86 17.08 7.65
N ARG A 101 1.76 16.46 7.19
CA ARG A 101 0.42 16.83 7.63
C ARG A 101 0.25 16.59 9.13
N ASN A 102 0.72 15.47 9.65
CA ASN A 102 0.64 15.16 11.08
C ASN A 102 1.42 16.16 11.93
N GLN A 103 2.61 16.57 11.49
CA GLN A 103 3.39 17.62 12.16
C GLN A 103 2.66 18.96 12.15
N GLN A 104 2.07 19.34 11.01
CA GLN A 104 1.29 20.57 10.88
C GLN A 104 0.06 20.58 11.81
N GLU A 105 -0.72 19.49 11.83
CA GLU A 105 -1.89 19.38 12.70
C GLU A 105 -1.49 19.40 14.18
N ARG A 106 -0.40 18.73 14.55
CA ARG A 106 0.15 18.82 15.92
C ARG A 106 0.56 20.25 16.26
N GLY A 107 1.18 20.98 15.33
CA GLY A 107 1.52 22.39 15.50
C GLY A 107 0.28 23.27 15.77
N LYS A 108 -0.81 23.04 15.03
CA LYS A 108 -2.10 23.73 15.25
C LYS A 108 -2.67 23.43 16.63
N ILE A 109 -2.68 22.17 17.04
CA ILE A 109 -3.17 21.75 18.37
C ILE A 109 -2.36 22.45 19.47
N VAL A 110 -1.04 22.48 19.36
CA VAL A 110 -0.16 23.16 20.33
C VAL A 110 -0.41 24.66 20.34
N ALA A 111 -0.55 25.30 19.18
CA ALA A 111 -0.83 26.73 19.10
C ALA A 111 -2.16 27.11 19.76
N VAL A 112 -3.22 26.32 19.56
CA VAL A 112 -4.53 26.53 20.20
C VAL A 112 -4.45 26.32 21.71
N LYS A 113 -3.72 25.29 22.17
CA LYS A 113 -3.49 25.08 23.61
C LYS A 113 -2.76 26.25 24.26
N ASN A 114 -1.69 26.72 23.62
CA ASN A 114 -0.92 27.87 24.11
C ASN A 114 -1.79 29.13 24.15
N LEU A 115 -2.59 29.39 23.11
CA LEU A 115 -3.53 30.51 23.09
C LEU A 115 -4.53 30.44 24.25
N ARG A 116 -5.14 29.27 24.47
CA ARG A 116 -6.06 29.05 25.60
C ARG A 116 -5.37 29.35 26.94
N ASP A 117 -4.16 28.83 27.13
CA ASP A 117 -3.43 28.96 28.38
C ASP A 117 -3.02 30.42 28.65
N THR A 118 -2.49 31.12 27.63
CA THR A 118 -2.17 32.55 27.71
C THR A 118 -3.41 33.40 27.99
N LEU A 119 -4.52 33.18 27.25
CA LEU A 119 -5.77 33.92 27.50
C LEU A 119 -6.31 33.66 28.90
N THR A 120 -6.27 32.42 29.37
CA THR A 120 -6.73 32.06 30.72
C THR A 120 -5.86 32.73 31.79
N GLN A 121 -4.55 32.81 31.57
CA GLN A 121 -3.61 33.48 32.47
C GLN A 121 -3.91 34.99 32.55
N GLU A 122 -4.05 35.67 31.41
CA GLU A 122 -4.36 37.10 31.38
C GLU A 122 -5.72 37.40 32.01
N LEU A 123 -6.76 36.61 31.69
CA LEU A 123 -8.11 36.79 32.25
C LEU A 123 -8.12 36.63 33.78
N ARG A 124 -7.33 35.71 34.34
CA ARG A 124 -7.18 35.56 35.80
C ARG A 124 -6.54 36.78 36.47
N THR A 125 -5.76 37.58 35.76
CA THR A 125 -5.14 38.80 36.30
C THR A 125 -6.15 39.95 36.41
N PHE A 126 -7.14 40.00 35.51
CA PHE A 126 -8.11 41.10 35.46
C PHE A 126 -9.47 40.77 36.11
N ILE A 127 -9.81 39.50 36.32
CA ILE A 127 -11.10 39.07 36.87
C ILE A 127 -10.90 38.44 38.25
N PRO A 128 -11.57 38.94 39.31
CA PRO A 128 -11.46 38.38 40.66
C PRO A 128 -11.96 36.94 40.73
N SER A 129 -11.24 36.13 41.50
CA SER A 129 -11.11 34.67 41.41
C SER A 129 -12.35 33.80 41.67
N GLU A 130 -13.54 34.37 41.90
CA GLU A 130 -14.72 33.61 42.32
C GLU A 130 -15.69 33.20 41.20
N GLU A 131 -15.51 33.67 39.96
CA GLU A 131 -16.49 33.41 38.88
C GLU A 131 -15.92 32.77 37.60
N PHE A 132 -14.61 32.52 37.55
CA PHE A 132 -13.94 32.08 36.31
C PHE A 132 -13.43 30.64 36.37
N ASP A 133 -14.35 29.68 36.26
CA ASP A 133 -13.99 28.26 36.10
C ASP A 133 -14.08 27.82 34.63
N LEU A 134 -12.99 27.99 33.89
CA LEU A 134 -12.81 27.41 32.55
C LEU A 134 -12.41 25.93 32.57
N HIS A 135 -12.17 25.31 33.75
CA HIS A 135 -11.62 23.96 33.83
C HIS A 135 -12.62 22.84 33.56
N ASN A 136 -13.89 23.15 33.24
CA ASN A 136 -14.87 22.12 32.89
C ASN A 136 -14.85 21.69 31.41
N THR A 137 -13.66 21.60 30.81
CA THR A 137 -13.50 20.85 29.55
C THR A 137 -12.73 19.56 29.84
N PRO A 138 -13.34 18.38 29.67
CA PRO A 138 -12.68 17.11 29.93
C PRO A 138 -11.37 17.01 29.13
N PRO A 139 -10.33 16.36 29.69
CA PRO A 139 -9.06 16.21 29.00
C PRO A 139 -9.30 15.53 27.66
N ALA A 140 -9.07 16.27 26.57
CA ALA A 140 -9.13 15.73 25.22
C ALA A 140 -8.21 14.52 25.17
N ALA A 141 -8.80 13.35 24.92
CA ALA A 141 -8.16 12.04 24.93
C ALA A 141 -6.73 12.13 24.39
N GLU A 142 -5.75 11.84 25.25
CA GLU A 142 -4.38 11.61 24.84
C GLU A 142 -4.37 10.44 23.87
N GLN A 143 -4.45 10.72 22.58
CA GLN A 143 -4.03 9.78 21.57
C GLN A 143 -2.54 9.61 21.77
N LYS A 144 -2.19 8.51 22.46
CA LYS A 144 -0.83 7.98 22.55
C LYS A 144 -0.17 8.13 21.17
N PRO A 145 1.05 8.65 21.09
CA PRO A 145 1.78 8.65 19.83
C PRO A 145 1.85 7.22 19.32
N GLY A 146 1.20 6.95 18.19
CA GLY A 146 1.50 5.76 17.41
C GLY A 146 3.00 5.75 17.11
N PRO A 147 3.65 4.59 17.14
CA PRO A 147 5.11 4.52 17.07
C PRO A 147 5.62 5.22 15.81
N SER A 148 6.57 6.14 16.00
CA SER A 148 7.34 6.75 14.92
C SER A 148 8.04 5.64 14.10
N PRO A 149 7.83 5.53 12.78
CA PRO A 149 8.50 4.50 11.97
C PRO A 149 10.02 4.70 11.81
N GLY A 150 10.58 5.80 12.33
CA GLY A 150 11.98 6.21 12.10
C GLY A 150 12.98 5.82 13.18
N SER A 151 12.60 5.04 14.20
CA SER A 151 13.49 4.74 15.35
C SER A 151 13.90 3.27 15.46
N ALA A 152 13.59 2.42 14.47
CA ALA A 152 13.92 0.99 14.49
C ALA A 152 15.07 0.59 13.54
N MET A 153 15.81 1.56 13.00
CA MET A 153 16.99 1.29 12.15
C MET A 153 18.27 1.86 12.75
N GLU A 154 18.52 1.67 14.05
CA GLU A 154 19.87 1.85 14.62
C GLU A 154 20.04 1.12 15.96
N GLU A 155 19.94 -0.21 15.95
CA GLU A 155 20.66 -1.11 16.87
C GLU A 155 20.23 -2.56 16.60
N ASN A 156 21.05 -3.30 15.85
CA ASN A 156 21.63 -4.61 16.18
C ASN A 156 22.25 -5.22 14.92
#